data_AF-A0A0B4CW51-F1
#
_entry.id   AF-A0A0B4CW51-F1
#
_cell.length_a   1.000
_cell.length_b   1.000
_cell.length_c   1.000
_cell.angle_alpha   90.00
_cell.angle_beta   90.00
_cell.angle_gamma   90.00
#
_symmetry.space_group_name_H-M   'P 1'
#
loop_
_entity.id
_entity.type
_entity.pdbx_description
1 polymer ?
#
loop_
_entity_poly.entity_id
_entity_poly.type
_entity_poly.pdbx_seq_one_letter_code
_entity_poly.pdbx_strand_id
1 'polypeptide(L)'
;MSIETMMNVIESYFHTPKLPDPIHLDLAELRGGGFCPSQFYGKTRDDLDVYARYRGGHLYVKLGYEAGDDAYRDGFKILDANIGPPGDGTMSLPQFCHCTGSTVDGTVPEELGRDFHRCRDLSGATSFWGARVRYLTPKTSRKILAAWHAALPDALLVEPVRSEGTGFQGLRETTFEEARASSLWLVSGASRVRDIPICPDFYVRPKPGQLQVSLHYGLWDSSSRLRKTWDYQTACQDTGQALLVAGQPDMPEDATLPYEDMIMSTEFPSDHKMHQRRLTRLMERIRSMLQETKLEQVELTSGNTVAHLTCPLDPELRKWCAQGPDRWISLRKENRNAPWTGIRPVRD
;
A
#
# COMPACT_ATOMS: atom_id res chain seq x y z
N MET A 1 17.94 -6.04 -5.40
CA MET A 1 16.69 -6.69 -4.93
C MET A 1 16.53 -7.97 -5.74
N SER A 2 16.27 -9.13 -5.13
CA SER A 2 16.21 -10.38 -5.89
C SER A 2 14.94 -10.42 -6.76
N ILE A 3 15.00 -11.21 -7.84
CA ILE A 3 13.87 -11.49 -8.73
C ILE A 3 12.64 -12.01 -7.97
N GLU A 4 12.85 -12.81 -6.91
CA GLU A 4 11.80 -13.37 -6.06
C GLU A 4 11.10 -12.29 -5.23
N THR A 5 11.82 -11.33 -4.65
CA THR A 5 11.22 -10.23 -3.89
C THR A 5 10.41 -9.30 -4.82
N MET A 6 10.80 -9.17 -6.08
CA MET A 6 10.13 -8.29 -7.05
C MET A 6 8.90 -8.93 -7.69
N MET A 7 8.93 -10.23 -7.94
CA MET A 7 7.82 -10.99 -8.52
C MET A 7 6.90 -11.62 -7.47
N ASN A 8 6.89 -11.07 -6.25
CA ASN A 8 5.85 -11.40 -5.29
C ASN A 8 4.51 -10.79 -5.75
N VAL A 9 3.76 -11.57 -6.52
CA VAL A 9 2.52 -11.13 -7.15
C VAL A 9 1.41 -10.92 -6.12
N ILE A 10 1.46 -11.63 -4.99
CA ILE A 10 0.50 -11.47 -3.91
C ILE A 10 1.25 -11.21 -2.60
N GLU A 11 1.12 -10.00 -2.09
CA GLU A 11 1.59 -9.62 -0.77
C GLU A 11 0.39 -9.40 0.14
N SER A 12 0.44 -9.92 1.36
CA SER A 12 -0.54 -9.58 2.39
C SER A 12 0.09 -9.66 3.76
N TYR A 13 -0.36 -8.82 4.68
CA TYR A 13 0.11 -8.82 6.06
C TYR A 13 -1.05 -8.57 7.03
N PHE A 14 -0.86 -9.06 8.25
CA PHE A 14 -1.58 -8.57 9.42
C PHE A 14 -0.58 -7.90 10.34
N HIS A 15 -0.93 -6.73 10.84
CA HIS A 15 -0.13 -6.02 11.82
C HIS A 15 -1.00 -5.67 13.02
N THR A 16 -0.52 -5.94 14.22
CA THR A 16 -1.12 -5.41 15.44
C THR A 16 0.00 -4.70 16.18
N PRO A 17 -0.13 -3.40 16.44
CA PRO A 17 0.89 -2.65 17.16
C PRO A 17 1.29 -3.35 18.45
N LYS A 18 2.60 -3.46 18.64
CA LYS A 18 3.20 -3.84 19.93
C LYS A 18 3.93 -2.61 20.41
N LEU A 19 3.42 -2.01 21.47
CA LEU A 19 4.08 -0.84 22.05
C LEU A 19 5.45 -1.26 22.61
N PRO A 20 6.48 -0.43 22.41
CA PRO A 20 7.79 -0.66 22.99
C PRO A 20 7.74 -0.41 24.50
N ASP A 21 8.81 -0.79 25.19
CA ASP A 21 9.01 -0.32 26.56
C ASP A 21 9.04 1.22 26.54
N PRO A 22 8.26 1.88 27.41
CA PRO A 22 8.20 3.33 27.44
C PRO A 22 9.54 3.93 27.86
N ILE A 23 9.95 4.99 27.16
CA ILE A 23 11.19 5.73 27.46
C ILE A 23 10.99 6.82 28.51
N HIS A 24 9.73 7.16 28.83
CA HIS A 24 9.35 8.07 29.93
C HIS A 24 10.07 9.42 29.91
N LEU A 25 10.20 10.04 28.73
CA LEU A 25 10.76 11.38 28.65
C LEU A 25 9.75 12.43 29.07
N ASP A 26 10.14 13.30 29.99
CA ASP A 26 9.41 14.53 30.27
C ASP A 26 10.10 15.70 29.58
N LEU A 27 9.44 16.24 28.56
CA LEU A 27 9.99 17.23 27.64
C LEU A 27 9.56 18.63 28.07
N ALA A 28 10.49 19.58 28.02
CA ALA A 28 10.20 20.99 28.19
C ALA A 28 9.48 21.56 26.96
N GLU A 29 9.86 21.08 25.76
CA GLU A 29 9.14 21.39 24.53
C GLU A 29 9.13 20.18 23.59
N LEU A 30 8.05 20.03 22.83
CA LEU A 30 7.98 19.09 21.72
C LEU A 30 7.07 19.68 20.65
N ARG A 31 7.59 19.78 19.43
CA ARG A 31 6.88 20.28 18.25
C ARG A 31 7.06 19.32 17.08
N GLY A 32 6.20 19.48 16.07
CA GLY A 32 6.25 18.68 14.84
C GLY A 32 5.00 17.83 14.68
N GLY A 33 5.18 16.61 14.18
CA GLY A 33 4.11 15.76 13.66
C GLY A 33 4.07 15.81 12.14
N GLY A 34 2.87 15.73 11.57
CA GLY A 34 2.66 15.80 10.12
C GLY A 34 2.50 14.43 9.45
N PHE A 35 2.66 14.41 8.12
CA PHE A 35 2.25 13.28 7.28
C PHE A 35 3.42 12.70 6.47
N CYS A 36 3.79 11.45 6.78
CA CYS A 36 4.62 10.54 5.98
C CYS A 36 5.93 11.14 5.41
N PRO A 37 6.98 11.34 6.23
CA PRO A 37 7.09 10.92 7.63
C PRO A 37 6.63 11.99 8.64
N SER A 38 6.04 11.56 9.75
CA SER A 38 5.91 12.39 10.95
C SER A 38 7.28 12.55 11.62
N GLN A 39 7.60 13.79 11.99
CA GLN A 39 8.88 14.13 12.61
C GLN A 39 8.63 15.05 13.80
N PHE A 40 9.31 14.79 14.90
CA PHE A 40 9.19 15.57 16.12
C PHE A 40 10.57 16.08 16.55
N TYR A 41 10.58 17.32 17.04
CA TYR A 41 11.75 18.02 17.54
C TYR A 41 11.39 18.62 18.89
N GLY A 42 12.23 18.43 19.89
CA GLY A 42 11.94 18.91 21.23
C GLY A 42 13.19 19.02 22.08
N LYS A 43 12.97 19.30 23.36
CA LYS A 43 14.01 19.37 24.39
C LYS A 43 13.54 18.73 25.67
N THR A 44 14.44 18.02 26.34
CA THR A 44 14.23 17.55 27.71
C THR A 44 14.30 18.72 28.70
N ARG A 45 13.92 18.49 29.97
CA ARG A 45 14.01 19.51 31.02
C ARG A 45 15.43 19.90 31.41
N ASP A 46 16.39 19.03 31.14
CA ASP A 46 17.84 19.27 31.27
C ASP A 46 18.48 19.80 29.97
N ASP A 47 17.68 20.32 29.04
CA ASP A 47 18.09 21.01 27.81
C ASP A 47 18.79 20.14 26.75
N LEU A 48 18.62 18.81 26.81
CA LEU A 48 19.07 17.90 25.75
C LEU A 48 18.10 17.95 24.56
N ASP A 49 18.64 18.13 23.36
CA ASP A 49 17.85 18.11 22.13
C ASP A 49 17.30 16.71 21.84
N VAL A 50 16.06 16.66 21.36
CA VAL A 50 15.32 15.42 21.07
C VAL A 50 14.87 15.43 19.62
N TYR A 51 15.12 14.32 18.92
CA TYR A 51 14.58 14.07 17.59
C TYR A 51 13.83 12.73 17.54
N ALA A 52 12.61 12.72 17.03
CA ALA A 52 11.87 11.50 16.76
C ALA A 52 11.33 11.47 15.33
N ARG A 53 11.24 10.27 14.75
CA ARG A 53 10.67 10.07 13.42
C ARG A 53 9.86 8.79 13.37
N TYR A 54 8.69 8.89 12.73
CA TYR A 54 7.84 7.78 12.39
C TYR A 54 7.72 7.63 10.85
N ARG A 55 8.17 6.51 10.29
CA ARG A 55 8.11 6.23 8.84
C ARG A 55 8.09 4.74 8.55
N GLY A 56 7.23 4.32 7.64
CA GLY A 56 7.11 2.91 7.22
C GLY A 56 6.67 1.97 8.34
N GLY A 57 5.94 2.44 9.34
CA GLY A 57 5.57 1.69 10.55
C GLY A 57 6.66 1.66 11.62
N HIS A 58 7.79 2.33 11.38
CA HIS A 58 8.95 2.35 12.26
C HIS A 58 9.07 3.68 13.00
N LEU A 59 9.18 3.62 14.33
CA LEU A 59 9.41 4.77 15.22
C LEU A 59 10.81 4.66 15.80
N TYR A 60 11.57 5.76 15.74
CA TYR A 60 12.78 5.90 16.52
C TYR A 60 12.87 7.26 17.19
N VAL A 61 13.59 7.31 18.32
CA VAL A 61 13.86 8.53 19.09
C VAL A 61 15.36 8.60 19.38
N LYS A 62 15.92 9.80 19.20
CA LYS A 62 17.30 10.14 19.49
C LYS A 62 17.37 11.30 20.49
N LEU A 63 18.39 11.27 21.33
CA LEU A 63 18.76 12.35 22.24
C LEU A 63 20.16 12.88 21.88
N GLY A 64 20.37 14.18 22.04
CA GLY A 64 21.71 14.78 22.08
C GLY A 64 22.53 14.22 23.25
N TYR A 65 23.85 14.23 23.12
CA TYR A 65 24.74 13.88 24.24
C TYR A 65 24.87 15.06 25.21
N GLU A 66 24.84 16.28 24.68
CA GLU A 66 24.92 17.54 25.41
C GLU A 66 23.87 18.54 24.91
N ALA A 67 23.66 19.61 25.68
CA ALA A 67 22.74 20.68 25.31
C ALA A 67 23.24 21.43 24.06
N GLY A 68 22.39 21.59 23.05
CA GLY A 68 22.72 22.24 21.78
C GLY A 68 23.22 21.31 20.67
N ASP A 69 23.26 20.00 20.93
CA ASP A 69 23.59 18.98 19.92
C ASP A 69 22.53 18.87 18.82
N ASP A 70 22.95 18.51 17.60
CA ASP A 70 22.01 18.07 16.55
C ASP A 70 21.60 16.61 16.80
N ALA A 71 20.57 16.40 17.62
CA ALA A 71 20.03 15.07 17.93
C ALA A 71 19.61 14.27 16.68
N TYR A 72 19.27 14.92 15.56
CA TYR A 72 18.93 14.23 14.32
C TYR A 72 20.17 13.57 13.69
N ARG A 73 21.27 14.31 13.58
CA ARG A 73 22.52 13.83 12.95
C ARG A 73 23.33 12.97 13.91
N ASP A 74 23.61 13.50 15.09
CA ASP A 74 24.67 13.01 15.97
C ASP A 74 24.13 12.40 17.26
N GLY A 75 22.85 12.55 17.56
CA GLY A 75 22.23 11.99 18.76
C GLY A 75 22.25 10.45 18.84
N PHE A 76 22.31 9.93 20.06
CA PHE A 76 22.22 8.50 20.32
C PHE A 76 20.78 8.02 20.36
N LYS A 77 20.55 6.81 19.85
CA LYS A 77 19.21 6.25 19.71
C LYS A 77 18.75 5.60 21.03
N ILE A 78 17.67 6.10 21.60
CA ILE A 78 17.06 5.59 22.84
C ILE A 78 15.80 4.75 22.61
N LEU A 79 15.20 4.85 21.42
CA LEU A 79 14.08 4.01 21.01
C LEU A 79 14.23 3.65 19.54
N ASP A 80 13.97 2.38 19.24
CA ASP A 80 14.03 1.79 17.90
C ASP A 80 12.97 0.68 17.78
N ALA A 81 11.79 0.97 17.25
CA ALA A 81 10.66 0.06 17.33
C ALA A 81 9.78 0.04 16.06
N ASN A 82 9.40 -1.15 15.63
CA ASN A 82 8.39 -1.35 14.59
C ASN A 82 6.99 -1.42 15.24
N ILE A 83 6.29 -0.30 15.30
CA ILE A 83 5.02 -0.19 16.02
C ILE A 83 3.81 -0.13 15.09
N GLY A 84 3.99 0.30 13.84
CA GLY A 84 2.90 0.43 12.87
C GLY A 84 3.02 -0.49 11.65
N PRO A 85 1.98 -0.53 10.81
CA PRO A 85 1.98 -1.38 9.62
C PRO A 85 2.96 -0.85 8.55
N PRO A 86 3.46 -1.73 7.65
CA PRO A 86 4.31 -1.33 6.54
C PRO A 86 3.70 -0.19 5.70
N GLY A 87 4.52 0.84 5.43
CA GLY A 87 4.12 2.00 4.63
C GLY A 87 3.34 3.08 5.39
N ASP A 88 3.00 2.86 6.66
CA ASP A 88 2.43 3.91 7.50
C ASP A 88 3.48 4.93 7.92
N GLY A 89 3.11 6.19 8.05
CA GLY A 89 4.05 7.26 8.39
C GLY A 89 3.39 8.47 9.00
N THR A 90 2.15 8.31 9.48
CA THR A 90 1.36 9.39 10.07
C THR A 90 1.14 9.09 11.55
N MET A 91 1.58 10.00 12.40
CA MET A 91 1.48 9.91 13.85
C MET A 91 1.27 11.31 14.41
N SER A 92 0.28 11.46 15.28
CA SER A 92 0.05 12.70 16.00
C SER A 92 0.99 12.84 17.19
N LEU A 93 1.13 14.07 17.69
CA LEU A 93 1.90 14.35 18.89
C LEU A 93 1.37 13.61 20.14
N PRO A 94 0.05 13.60 20.42
CA PRO A 94 -0.48 12.84 21.56
C PRO A 94 -0.25 11.34 21.42
N GLN A 95 -0.38 10.80 20.20
CA GLN A 95 -0.11 9.38 19.96
C GLN A 95 1.38 9.04 20.16
N PHE A 96 2.30 9.90 19.72
CA PHE A 96 3.73 9.74 20.02
C PHE A 96 3.97 9.68 21.54
N CYS A 97 3.42 10.63 22.29
CA CYS A 97 3.53 10.67 23.76
C CYS A 97 2.96 9.39 24.39
N HIS A 98 1.77 8.94 23.95
CA HIS A 98 1.16 7.71 24.43
C HIS A 98 2.00 6.46 24.13
N CYS A 99 2.48 6.31 22.89
CA CYS A 99 3.26 5.14 22.47
C CYS A 99 4.64 5.06 23.13
N THR A 100 5.19 6.17 23.60
CA THR A 100 6.52 6.25 24.21
C THR A 100 6.49 6.45 25.73
N GLY A 101 5.31 6.69 26.31
CA GLY A 101 5.15 7.07 27.71
C GLY A 101 5.72 8.46 28.02
N SER A 102 5.91 9.32 27.02
CA SER A 102 6.50 10.65 27.17
C SER A 102 5.45 11.72 27.47
N THR A 103 5.88 12.83 28.05
CA THR A 103 5.06 14.00 28.38
C THR A 103 5.70 15.30 27.90
N VAL A 104 4.90 16.36 27.78
CA VAL A 104 5.34 17.75 27.66
C VAL A 104 4.85 18.48 28.90
N ASP A 105 5.79 19.01 29.68
CA ASP A 105 5.53 19.61 30.98
C ASP A 105 4.67 18.76 31.92
N GLY A 106 4.99 17.46 32.00
CA GLY A 106 4.28 16.49 32.84
C GLY A 106 2.88 16.11 32.35
N THR A 107 2.46 16.57 31.16
CA THR A 107 1.15 16.27 30.57
C THR A 107 1.27 15.68 29.18
N VAL A 108 0.29 14.88 28.75
CA VAL A 108 0.19 14.49 27.34
C VAL A 108 -0.54 15.62 26.61
N PRO A 109 0.05 16.22 25.55
CA PRO A 109 -0.61 17.27 24.79
C PRO A 109 -1.98 16.80 24.27
N GLU A 110 -2.94 17.72 24.20
CA GLU A 110 -4.23 17.42 23.58
C GLU A 110 -4.09 17.28 22.06
N GLU A 111 -5.01 16.54 21.46
CA GLU A 111 -5.08 16.33 20.02
C GLU A 111 -5.59 17.59 19.32
N LEU A 112 -4.64 18.41 18.85
CA LEU A 112 -4.89 19.67 18.17
C LEU A 112 -4.51 19.54 16.71
N GLY A 113 -5.48 19.29 15.83
CA GLY A 113 -5.20 19.23 14.40
C GLY A 113 -6.38 18.77 13.57
N ARG A 114 -6.53 19.36 12.37
CA ARG A 114 -7.55 18.90 11.42
C ARG A 114 -7.26 17.52 10.87
N ASP A 115 -6.01 17.05 10.89
CA ASP A 115 -5.56 15.82 10.24
C ASP A 115 -5.49 14.59 11.17
N PHE A 116 -5.92 14.70 12.43
CA PHE A 116 -5.87 13.59 13.39
C PHE A 116 -6.58 12.33 12.89
N HIS A 117 -7.69 12.49 12.16
CA HIS A 117 -8.44 11.36 11.58
C HIS A 117 -7.60 10.48 10.65
N ARG A 118 -6.47 10.99 10.14
CA ARG A 118 -5.53 10.25 9.30
C ARG A 118 -4.52 9.40 10.07
N CYS A 119 -4.37 9.63 11.38
CA CYS A 119 -3.50 8.82 12.23
C CYS A 119 -4.18 7.47 12.49
N ARG A 120 -3.44 6.39 12.26
CA ARG A 120 -3.91 5.05 12.61
C ARG A 120 -3.91 4.87 14.12
N ASP A 121 -4.79 4.03 14.66
CA ASP A 121 -4.72 3.67 16.07
C ASP A 121 -3.53 2.73 16.36
N LEU A 122 -2.47 3.28 16.93
CA LEU A 122 -1.25 2.53 17.27
C LEU A 122 -1.25 1.96 18.70
N SER A 123 -2.36 2.03 19.44
CA SER A 123 -2.44 1.57 20.83
C SER A 123 -2.32 0.05 21.02
N GLY A 124 -2.52 -0.72 19.95
CA GLY A 124 -2.61 -2.19 20.00
C GLY A 124 -4.06 -2.72 20.09
N ALA A 125 -5.04 -1.83 20.30
CA ALA A 125 -6.46 -2.18 20.25
C ALA A 125 -6.94 -2.49 18.82
N THR A 126 -6.23 -1.99 17.81
CA THR A 126 -6.56 -2.16 16.39
C THR A 126 -5.55 -3.06 15.69
N SER A 127 -6.05 -4.02 14.91
CA SER A 127 -5.28 -4.77 13.91
C SER A 127 -5.48 -4.15 12.53
N PHE A 128 -4.40 -4.10 11.76
CA PHE A 128 -4.37 -3.68 10.37
C PHE A 128 -4.17 -4.87 9.47
N TRP A 129 -4.85 -4.86 8.34
CA TRP A 129 -4.60 -5.79 7.25
C TRP A 129 -4.37 -4.99 5.97
N GLY A 130 -3.34 -5.38 5.23
CA GLY A 130 -3.05 -4.85 3.91
C GLY A 130 -2.74 -5.98 2.96
N ALA A 131 -3.13 -5.82 1.71
CA ALA A 131 -2.74 -6.70 0.63
C ALA A 131 -2.50 -5.94 -0.67
N ARG A 132 -1.61 -6.47 -1.49
CA ARG A 132 -1.33 -6.00 -2.84
C ARG A 132 -1.30 -7.19 -3.77
N VAL A 133 -2.02 -7.09 -4.89
CA VAL A 133 -1.95 -8.05 -5.98
C VAL A 133 -1.42 -7.33 -7.20
N ARG A 134 -0.22 -7.69 -7.63
CA ARG A 134 0.48 -7.03 -8.73
C ARG A 134 0.05 -7.57 -10.09
N TYR A 135 0.27 -6.80 -11.14
CA TYR A 135 0.11 -7.27 -12.53
C TYR A 135 -1.31 -7.78 -12.85
N LEU A 136 -2.35 -7.11 -12.36
CA LEU A 136 -3.72 -7.49 -12.64
C LEU A 136 -4.27 -6.73 -13.84
N THR A 137 -4.88 -7.46 -14.76
CA THR A 137 -5.66 -6.89 -15.85
C THR A 137 -7.04 -6.43 -15.36
N PRO A 138 -7.72 -5.50 -16.07
CA PRO A 138 -9.07 -5.09 -15.71
C PRO A 138 -10.04 -6.28 -15.62
N LYS A 139 -9.90 -7.26 -16.50
CA LYS A 139 -10.74 -8.47 -16.51
C LYS A 139 -10.58 -9.31 -15.24
N THR A 140 -9.36 -9.57 -14.81
CA THR A 140 -9.10 -10.37 -13.59
C THR A 140 -9.40 -9.56 -12.33
N SER A 141 -9.14 -8.25 -12.32
CA SER A 141 -9.51 -7.36 -11.21
C SER A 141 -11.01 -7.41 -10.88
N ARG A 142 -11.88 -7.49 -11.91
CA ARG A 142 -13.34 -7.59 -11.73
C ARG A 142 -13.76 -8.93 -11.17
N LYS A 143 -13.10 -10.03 -11.56
CA LYS A 143 -13.32 -11.35 -10.94
C LYS A 143 -12.95 -11.35 -9.46
N ILE A 144 -11.83 -10.69 -9.11
CA ILE A 144 -11.41 -10.51 -7.72
C ILE A 144 -12.44 -9.69 -6.95
N LEU A 145 -12.92 -8.56 -7.50
CA LEU A 145 -13.96 -7.75 -6.86
C LEU A 145 -15.25 -8.54 -6.62
N ALA A 146 -15.70 -9.35 -7.60
CA ALA A 146 -16.84 -10.25 -7.43
C ALA A 146 -16.59 -11.31 -6.34
N ALA A 147 -15.37 -11.83 -6.23
CA ALA A 147 -15.00 -12.78 -5.19
C ALA A 147 -15.05 -12.16 -3.79
N TRP A 148 -14.60 -10.91 -3.65
CA TRP A 148 -14.70 -10.13 -2.43
C TRP A 148 -16.16 -9.92 -2.01
N HIS A 149 -16.99 -9.46 -2.94
CA HIS A 149 -18.42 -9.27 -2.70
C HIS A 149 -19.10 -10.58 -2.27
N ALA A 150 -18.79 -11.70 -2.93
CA ALA A 150 -19.31 -13.01 -2.54
C ALA A 150 -18.79 -13.51 -1.17
N ALA A 151 -17.61 -13.08 -0.73
CA ALA A 151 -17.05 -13.46 0.57
C ALA A 151 -17.63 -12.64 1.74
N LEU A 152 -18.22 -11.49 1.44
CA LEU A 152 -18.90 -10.61 2.37
C LEU A 152 -20.32 -10.31 1.85
N PRO A 153 -21.22 -11.30 1.81
CA PRO A 153 -22.52 -11.17 1.16
C PRO A 153 -23.46 -10.15 1.83
N ASP A 154 -23.15 -9.75 3.07
CA ASP A 154 -23.83 -8.71 3.83
C ASP A 154 -23.22 -7.31 3.63
N ALA A 155 -22.14 -7.19 2.84
CA ALA A 155 -21.48 -5.92 2.60
C ALA A 155 -22.15 -5.13 1.49
N LEU A 156 -22.28 -3.82 1.71
CA LEU A 156 -22.57 -2.87 0.64
C LEU A 156 -21.28 -2.59 -0.13
N LEU A 157 -21.32 -2.70 -1.45
CA LEU A 157 -20.28 -2.16 -2.32
C LEU A 157 -20.60 -0.70 -2.62
N VAL A 158 -19.71 0.20 -2.23
CA VAL A 158 -19.90 1.64 -2.40
C VAL A 158 -18.73 2.29 -3.11
N GLU A 159 -19.04 3.35 -3.85
CA GLU A 159 -18.05 4.15 -4.57
C GLU A 159 -18.26 5.64 -4.29
N PRO A 160 -17.22 6.48 -4.45
CA PRO A 160 -17.32 7.90 -4.22
C PRO A 160 -18.13 8.58 -5.32
N VAL A 161 -19.06 9.44 -4.93
CA VAL A 161 -19.73 10.39 -5.82
C VAL A 161 -18.93 11.68 -5.84
N ARG A 162 -18.52 12.10 -7.03
CA ARG A 162 -17.78 13.35 -7.25
C ARG A 162 -18.57 14.24 -8.20
N SER A 163 -18.55 15.54 -7.94
CA SER A 163 -19.10 16.56 -8.83
C SER A 163 -17.99 17.48 -9.29
N GLU A 164 -18.06 17.90 -10.55
CA GLU A 164 -17.18 18.91 -11.10
C GLU A 164 -17.24 20.20 -10.25
N GLY A 165 -16.07 20.70 -9.85
CA GLY A 165 -15.93 21.95 -9.09
C GLY A 165 -16.18 21.87 -7.58
N THR A 166 -17.00 20.93 -7.08
CA THR A 166 -17.31 20.83 -5.63
C THR A 166 -16.60 19.69 -4.91
N GLY A 167 -16.00 18.75 -5.65
CA GLY A 167 -15.28 17.62 -5.07
C GLY A 167 -16.21 16.45 -4.69
N PHE A 168 -15.85 15.70 -3.64
CA PHE A 168 -16.64 14.56 -3.16
C PHE A 168 -17.93 15.02 -2.50
N GLN A 169 -19.03 14.39 -2.90
CA GLN A 169 -20.36 14.69 -2.39
C GLN A 169 -20.90 13.60 -1.45
N GLY A 170 -20.24 12.44 -1.42
CA GLY A 170 -20.62 11.32 -0.58
C GLY A 170 -20.37 9.99 -1.28
N LEU A 171 -21.10 8.97 -0.84
CA LEU A 171 -21.02 7.63 -1.39
C LEU A 171 -22.33 7.27 -2.09
N ARG A 172 -22.23 6.38 -3.06
CA ARG A 172 -23.37 5.66 -3.60
C ARG A 172 -23.10 4.17 -3.58
N GLU A 173 -24.16 3.39 -3.44
CA GLU A 173 -24.10 1.96 -3.66
C GLU A 173 -23.90 1.66 -5.15
N THR A 174 -23.17 0.61 -5.46
CA THR A 174 -22.88 0.17 -6.83
C THR A 174 -22.74 -1.34 -6.88
N THR A 175 -22.67 -1.89 -8.09
CA THR A 175 -22.37 -3.31 -8.33
C THR A 175 -20.94 -3.46 -8.85
N PHE A 176 -20.40 -4.68 -8.81
CA PHE A 176 -19.04 -4.91 -9.31
C PHE A 176 -18.96 -4.74 -10.84
N GLU A 177 -20.08 -4.84 -11.56
CA GLU A 177 -20.21 -4.57 -13.00
C GLU A 177 -20.31 -3.07 -13.30
N GLU A 178 -20.97 -2.29 -12.44
CA GLU A 178 -21.24 -0.87 -12.67
C GLU A 178 -20.17 0.05 -12.08
N ALA A 179 -19.43 -0.38 -11.06
CA ALA A 179 -18.42 0.45 -10.41
C ALA A 179 -17.42 1.03 -11.42
N ARG A 180 -17.16 2.34 -11.35
CA ARG A 180 -16.24 3.06 -12.24
C ARG A 180 -15.17 3.84 -11.48
N ALA A 181 -15.28 3.98 -10.17
CA ALA A 181 -14.23 4.65 -9.41
C ALA A 181 -12.98 3.76 -9.26
N SER A 182 -11.81 4.41 -9.24
CA SER A 182 -10.54 3.75 -8.92
C SER A 182 -10.41 3.29 -7.47
N SER A 183 -11.26 3.81 -6.58
CA SER A 183 -11.31 3.45 -5.17
C SER A 183 -12.75 3.10 -4.78
N LEU A 184 -12.93 1.92 -4.20
CA LEU A 184 -14.20 1.37 -3.76
C LEU A 184 -14.09 0.92 -2.31
N TRP A 185 -15.23 0.76 -1.64
CA TRP A 185 -15.28 0.16 -0.31
C TRP A 185 -16.33 -0.94 -0.25
N LEU A 186 -15.97 -2.06 0.35
CA LEU A 186 -16.93 -3.07 0.81
C LEU A 186 -17.17 -2.86 2.30
N VAL A 187 -18.42 -2.60 2.67
CA VAL A 187 -18.79 -2.27 4.05
C VAL A 187 -19.82 -3.27 4.57
N SER A 188 -19.34 -4.25 5.34
CA SER A 188 -20.16 -5.22 6.09
C SER A 188 -20.63 -4.61 7.41
N GLY A 189 -21.88 -4.90 7.81
CA GLY A 189 -22.52 -4.32 9.01
C GLY A 189 -23.20 -2.97 8.78
N ALA A 190 -23.27 -2.47 7.55
CA ALA A 190 -24.08 -1.32 7.18
C ALA A 190 -25.31 -1.77 6.39
N SER A 191 -26.51 -1.35 6.80
CA SER A 191 -27.75 -1.67 6.07
C SER A 191 -28.05 -0.66 4.96
N ARG A 192 -27.53 0.56 5.06
CA ARG A 192 -27.72 1.65 4.08
C ARG A 192 -26.45 2.49 3.96
N VAL A 193 -26.22 3.09 2.80
CA VAL A 193 -25.06 3.97 2.53
C VAL A 193 -24.94 5.11 3.54
N ARG A 194 -26.05 5.71 3.97
CA ARG A 194 -26.05 6.80 4.97
C ARG A 194 -25.54 6.39 6.35
N ASP A 195 -25.48 5.09 6.65
CA ASP A 195 -25.00 4.55 7.92
C ASP A 195 -23.47 4.39 7.95
N ILE A 196 -22.82 4.64 6.80
CA ILE A 196 -21.38 4.57 6.58
C ILE A 196 -20.78 5.95 6.86
N PRO A 197 -19.99 6.12 7.93
CA PRO A 197 -19.41 7.41 8.25
C PRO A 197 -18.30 7.75 7.25
N ILE A 198 -18.37 8.96 6.70
CA ILE A 198 -17.39 9.48 5.73
C ILE A 198 -16.60 10.63 6.34
N CYS A 199 -15.39 10.83 5.84
CA CYS A 199 -14.54 11.99 6.14
C CYS A 199 -14.59 13.00 4.99
N PRO A 200 -14.45 14.32 5.25
CA PRO A 200 -14.24 15.33 4.21
C PRO A 200 -13.09 15.02 3.24
N ASP A 201 -12.07 14.28 3.67
CA ASP A 201 -10.91 13.88 2.86
C ASP A 201 -11.11 12.59 2.05
N PHE A 202 -12.37 12.24 1.76
CA PHE A 202 -12.72 11.26 0.72
C PHE A 202 -12.43 9.79 1.06
N TYR A 203 -12.55 9.40 2.33
CA TYR A 203 -12.49 8.01 2.75
C TYR A 203 -13.55 7.64 3.79
N VAL A 204 -13.82 6.34 3.90
CA VAL A 204 -14.74 5.76 4.88
C VAL A 204 -14.04 5.66 6.23
N ARG A 205 -14.67 6.20 7.28
CA ARG A 205 -14.16 6.13 8.65
C ARG A 205 -14.52 4.79 9.31
N PRO A 206 -13.62 4.20 10.10
CA PRO A 206 -13.95 3.04 10.90
C PRO A 206 -15.17 3.30 11.79
N LYS A 207 -16.01 2.28 11.95
CA LYS A 207 -17.16 2.30 12.85
C LYS A 207 -17.23 0.98 13.61
N PRO A 208 -17.37 1.00 14.95
CA PRO A 208 -17.56 -0.23 15.71
C PRO A 208 -18.69 -1.08 15.13
N GLY A 209 -18.44 -2.39 14.96
CA GLY A 209 -19.39 -3.33 14.38
C GLY A 209 -19.44 -3.37 12.85
N GLN A 210 -18.66 -2.55 12.14
CA GLN A 210 -18.52 -2.61 10.69
C GLN A 210 -17.13 -3.12 10.29
N LEU A 211 -17.08 -3.93 9.22
CA LEU A 211 -15.84 -4.26 8.52
C LEU A 211 -15.80 -3.49 7.21
N GLN A 212 -14.79 -2.64 7.04
CA GLN A 212 -14.66 -1.77 5.89
C GLN A 212 -13.37 -2.10 5.14
N VAL A 213 -13.51 -2.68 3.96
CA VAL A 213 -12.37 -3.03 3.12
C VAL A 213 -12.27 -2.00 2.01
N SER A 214 -11.19 -1.22 2.05
CA SER A 214 -10.82 -0.32 0.95
C SER A 214 -10.18 -1.14 -0.17
N LEU A 215 -10.63 -0.90 -1.40
CA LEU A 215 -10.12 -1.53 -2.62
C LEU A 215 -9.70 -0.42 -3.58
N HIS A 216 -8.47 -0.46 -4.04
CA HIS A 216 -7.95 0.50 -5.02
C HIS A 216 -7.40 -0.22 -6.25
N TYR A 217 -7.86 0.20 -7.42
CA TYR A 217 -7.39 -0.26 -8.72
C TYR A 217 -7.68 0.82 -9.77
N GLY A 218 -6.65 1.52 -10.23
CA GLY A 218 -6.76 2.72 -11.07
C GLY A 218 -7.50 2.47 -12.37
N LEU A 219 -7.24 1.35 -13.05
CA LEU A 219 -7.85 1.00 -14.34
C LEU A 219 -9.36 0.64 -14.29
N TRP A 220 -10.04 0.75 -13.15
CA TRP A 220 -11.52 0.77 -13.14
C TRP A 220 -12.09 2.09 -13.63
N ASP A 221 -11.34 3.17 -13.44
CA ASP A 221 -11.67 4.50 -13.89
C ASP A 221 -11.19 4.69 -15.34
N SER A 222 -12.12 4.97 -16.25
CA SER A 222 -11.82 5.17 -17.66
C SER A 222 -10.97 6.41 -17.94
N SER A 223 -10.87 7.34 -16.99
CA SER A 223 -9.98 8.49 -17.08
C SER A 223 -8.54 8.17 -16.68
N SER A 224 -8.30 7.02 -16.03
CA SER A 224 -6.96 6.58 -15.63
C SER A 224 -6.09 6.34 -16.85
N ARG A 225 -4.87 6.87 -16.80
CA ARG A 225 -3.87 6.70 -17.85
C ARG A 225 -2.75 5.80 -17.35
N LEU A 226 -2.40 4.80 -18.15
CA LEU A 226 -1.16 4.06 -17.94
C LEU A 226 0.01 5.04 -17.95
N ARG A 227 0.90 4.89 -16.97
CA ARG A 227 2.10 5.73 -16.89
C ARG A 227 3.17 5.15 -17.80
N LYS A 228 3.78 6.01 -18.61
CA LYS A 228 5.02 5.67 -19.31
C LYS A 228 6.07 5.32 -18.29
N THR A 229 6.69 4.15 -18.44
CA THR A 229 7.88 3.82 -17.65
C THR A 229 9.12 4.29 -18.38
N TRP A 230 10.03 4.94 -17.66
CA TRP A 230 11.31 5.37 -18.22
C TRP A 230 12.11 4.17 -18.75
N ASP A 231 12.04 3.04 -18.03
CA ASP A 231 12.72 1.80 -18.39
C ASP A 231 12.36 1.29 -19.78
N TYR A 232 11.08 1.37 -20.20
CA TYR A 232 10.67 0.95 -21.54
C TYR A 232 11.36 1.78 -22.64
N GLN A 233 11.34 3.11 -22.52
CA GLN A 233 11.92 3.99 -23.53
C GLN A 233 13.43 3.78 -23.65
N THR A 234 14.11 3.71 -22.51
CA THR A 234 15.55 3.47 -22.47
C THR A 234 15.92 2.06 -22.96
N ALA A 235 15.11 1.05 -22.68
CA ALA A 235 15.33 -0.30 -23.19
C ALA A 235 15.23 -0.38 -24.71
N CYS A 236 14.20 0.22 -25.32
CA CYS A 236 14.07 0.27 -26.78
C CYS A 236 15.23 1.03 -27.42
N GLN A 237 15.68 2.14 -26.81
CA GLN A 237 16.82 2.92 -27.30
C GLN A 237 18.15 2.14 -27.20
N ASP A 238 18.44 1.56 -26.04
CA ASP A 238 19.70 0.86 -25.78
C ASP A 238 19.83 -0.43 -26.60
N THR A 239 18.72 -1.14 -26.83
CA THR A 239 18.71 -2.43 -27.55
C THR A 239 18.51 -2.27 -29.05
N GLY A 240 17.95 -1.14 -29.50
CA GLY A 240 17.51 -0.95 -30.88
C GLY A 240 16.32 -1.84 -31.29
N GLN A 241 15.66 -2.50 -30.33
CA GLN A 241 14.54 -3.42 -30.58
C GLN A 241 13.21 -2.73 -30.31
N ALA A 242 12.21 -3.04 -31.14
CA ALA A 242 10.82 -2.76 -30.82
C ALA A 242 10.30 -3.84 -29.85
N LEU A 243 10.02 -3.45 -28.59
CA LEU A 243 9.58 -4.36 -27.54
C LEU A 243 8.09 -4.14 -27.26
N LEU A 244 7.30 -5.21 -27.18
CA LEU A 244 5.93 -5.14 -26.69
C LEU A 244 5.93 -5.43 -25.20
N VAL A 245 5.55 -4.46 -24.38
CA VAL A 245 5.55 -4.60 -22.92
C VAL A 245 4.16 -4.31 -22.40
N ALA A 246 3.59 -5.27 -21.67
CA ALA A 246 2.27 -5.11 -21.06
C ALA A 246 2.27 -3.89 -20.12
N GLY A 247 1.12 -3.22 -20.01
CA GLY A 247 0.96 -2.02 -19.19
C GLY A 247 1.65 -0.75 -19.72
N GLN A 248 2.37 -0.79 -20.85
CA GLN A 248 2.90 0.43 -21.45
C GLN A 248 1.82 1.18 -22.24
N PRO A 249 1.74 2.52 -22.10
CA PRO A 249 0.95 3.33 -22.99
C PRO A 249 1.61 3.40 -24.39
N ASP A 250 0.81 3.73 -25.40
CA ASP A 250 1.22 3.88 -26.81
C ASP A 250 1.68 2.59 -27.53
N MET A 251 1.23 1.43 -27.04
CA MET A 251 1.34 0.17 -27.79
C MET A 251 0.33 0.14 -28.94
N PRO A 252 0.60 -0.63 -30.02
CA PRO A 252 -0.41 -0.95 -31.03
C PRO A 252 -1.70 -1.49 -30.37
N GLU A 253 -2.86 -1.17 -30.92
CA GLU A 253 -4.16 -1.53 -30.32
C GLU A 253 -4.31 -3.04 -30.12
N ASP A 254 -3.84 -3.84 -31.08
CA ASP A 254 -3.81 -5.31 -31.07
C ASP A 254 -2.70 -5.91 -30.17
N ALA A 255 -1.78 -5.08 -29.69
CA ALA A 255 -0.72 -5.45 -28.76
C ALA A 255 -0.95 -4.90 -27.35
N THR A 256 -1.93 -4.03 -27.14
CA THR A 256 -2.14 -3.37 -25.84
C THR A 256 -2.80 -4.33 -24.84
N LEU A 257 -2.14 -4.52 -23.69
CA LEU A 257 -2.75 -5.17 -22.52
C LEU A 257 -2.48 -4.34 -21.27
N PRO A 258 -3.47 -3.57 -20.78
CA PRO A 258 -3.31 -2.80 -19.56
C PRO A 258 -3.31 -3.73 -18.33
N TYR A 259 -2.43 -3.44 -17.38
CA TYR A 259 -2.49 -4.02 -16.04
C TYR A 259 -2.10 -2.97 -15.00
N GLU A 260 -2.49 -3.19 -13.75
CA GLU A 260 -2.07 -2.39 -12.60
C GLU A 260 -2.03 -3.26 -11.33
N ASP A 261 -1.53 -2.69 -10.24
CA ASP A 261 -1.60 -3.30 -8.92
C ASP A 261 -2.96 -2.99 -8.28
N MET A 262 -3.61 -4.01 -7.72
CA MET A 262 -4.74 -3.82 -6.81
C MET A 262 -4.22 -3.74 -5.38
N ILE A 263 -4.59 -2.67 -4.67
CA ILE A 263 -4.24 -2.46 -3.26
C ILE A 263 -5.51 -2.60 -2.44
N MET A 264 -5.41 -3.33 -1.34
CA MET A 264 -6.53 -3.62 -0.46
C MET A 264 -6.09 -3.37 0.98
N SER A 265 -6.97 -2.80 1.80
CA SER A 265 -6.65 -2.59 3.20
C SER A 265 -7.89 -2.48 4.07
N THR A 266 -7.77 -2.89 5.32
CA THR A 266 -8.80 -2.70 6.35
C THR A 266 -8.14 -2.59 7.72
N GLU A 267 -8.92 -2.11 8.68
CA GLU A 267 -8.57 -2.10 10.10
C GLU A 267 -9.77 -2.53 10.93
N PHE A 268 -9.51 -3.21 12.04
CA PHE A 268 -10.54 -3.79 12.89
C PHE A 268 -10.00 -4.07 14.30
N PRO A 269 -10.87 -4.20 15.33
CA PRO A 269 -10.44 -4.55 16.69
C PRO A 269 -9.55 -5.80 16.74
N SER A 270 -8.47 -5.77 17.52
CA SER A 270 -7.42 -6.80 17.51
C SER A 270 -7.85 -8.15 18.09
N ASP A 271 -8.94 -8.15 18.86
CA ASP A 271 -9.62 -9.33 19.38
C ASP A 271 -10.55 -10.01 18.36
N HIS A 272 -10.87 -9.35 17.23
CA HIS A 272 -11.84 -9.85 16.27
C HIS A 272 -11.26 -10.90 15.29
N LYS A 273 -10.90 -12.08 15.81
CA LYS A 273 -10.28 -13.20 15.07
C LYS A 273 -11.11 -13.72 13.88
N MET A 274 -12.41 -13.45 13.84
CA MET A 274 -13.25 -13.81 12.70
C MET A 274 -12.87 -13.02 11.44
N HIS A 275 -12.56 -11.72 11.55
CA HIS A 275 -12.15 -10.92 10.39
C HIS A 275 -10.82 -11.39 9.82
N GLN A 276 -9.85 -11.71 10.68
CA GLN A 276 -8.57 -12.30 10.23
C GLN A 276 -8.80 -13.57 9.40
N ARG A 277 -9.63 -14.50 9.90
CA ARG A 277 -9.97 -15.74 9.17
C ARG A 277 -10.67 -15.50 7.84
N ARG A 278 -11.60 -14.54 7.77
CA ARG A 278 -12.29 -14.18 6.51
C ARG A 278 -11.31 -13.60 5.49
N LEU A 279 -10.45 -12.68 5.91
CA LEU A 279 -9.45 -12.04 5.05
C LEU A 279 -8.40 -13.06 4.55
N THR A 280 -7.93 -13.99 5.39
CA THR A 280 -7.03 -15.07 4.97
C THR A 280 -7.66 -15.96 3.90
N ARG A 281 -8.88 -16.45 4.12
CA ARG A 281 -9.60 -17.29 3.13
C ARG A 281 -9.81 -16.58 1.81
N LEU A 282 -10.01 -15.27 1.86
CA LEU A 282 -10.19 -14.47 0.66
C LEU A 282 -8.88 -14.32 -0.13
N MET A 283 -7.76 -14.15 0.56
CA MET A 283 -6.45 -14.18 -0.10
C MET A 283 -6.14 -15.55 -0.71
N GLU A 284 -6.53 -16.64 -0.07
CA GLU A 284 -6.44 -17.99 -0.66
C GLU A 284 -7.27 -18.11 -1.94
N ARG A 285 -8.51 -17.59 -1.92
CA ARG A 285 -9.39 -17.57 -3.10
C ARG A 285 -8.80 -16.72 -4.23
N ILE A 286 -8.26 -15.54 -3.93
CA ILE A 286 -7.58 -14.69 -4.91
C ILE A 286 -6.37 -15.42 -5.51
N ARG A 287 -5.57 -16.08 -4.65
CA ARG A 287 -4.43 -16.89 -5.12
C ARG A 287 -4.87 -17.99 -6.08
N SER A 288 -6.00 -18.66 -5.83
CA SER A 288 -6.53 -19.68 -6.74
C SER A 288 -7.07 -19.14 -8.07
N MET A 289 -7.33 -17.84 -8.17
CA MET A 289 -7.74 -17.20 -9.43
C MET A 289 -6.54 -16.88 -10.33
N LEU A 290 -5.35 -16.81 -9.75
CA LEU A 290 -4.10 -16.66 -10.48
C LEU A 290 -3.54 -18.03 -10.83
N GLN A 291 -2.83 -18.11 -11.95
CA GLN A 291 -2.23 -19.34 -12.39
C GLN A 291 -0.76 -19.38 -11.99
N GLU A 292 -0.33 -20.43 -11.30
CA GLU A 292 1.09 -20.67 -11.07
C GLU A 292 1.79 -20.84 -12.42
N THR A 293 2.73 -19.93 -12.71
CA THR A 293 3.36 -19.78 -14.01
C THR A 293 4.86 -19.71 -13.82
N LYS A 294 5.58 -20.57 -14.55
CA LYS A 294 7.05 -20.49 -14.65
C LYS A 294 7.40 -19.33 -15.56
N LEU A 295 8.19 -18.39 -15.06
CA LEU A 295 8.72 -17.26 -15.83
C LEU A 295 10.21 -17.46 -16.09
N GLU A 296 10.67 -16.85 -17.18
CA GLU A 296 12.07 -16.71 -17.52
C GLU A 296 12.46 -15.22 -17.54
N GLN A 297 13.66 -14.94 -17.04
CA GLN A 297 14.35 -13.69 -17.26
C GLN A 297 15.31 -13.90 -18.42
N VAL A 298 15.12 -13.12 -19.48
CA VAL A 298 15.90 -13.25 -20.71
C VAL A 298 16.67 -11.96 -20.94
N GLU A 299 17.97 -12.07 -21.15
CA GLU A 299 18.80 -10.95 -21.59
C GLU A 299 18.42 -10.57 -23.02
N LEU A 300 18.00 -9.31 -23.24
CA LEU A 300 17.37 -8.90 -24.50
C LEU A 300 18.34 -8.90 -25.69
N THR A 301 19.64 -8.68 -25.45
CA THR A 301 20.66 -8.65 -26.50
C THR A 301 21.09 -10.06 -26.91
N SER A 302 21.36 -10.94 -25.95
CA SER A 302 21.85 -12.29 -26.23
C SER A 302 20.74 -13.31 -26.46
N GLY A 303 19.53 -13.03 -25.97
CA GLY A 303 18.42 -13.97 -25.95
C GLY A 303 18.57 -15.09 -24.91
N ASN A 304 19.65 -15.07 -24.12
CA ASN A 304 19.92 -16.11 -23.12
C ASN A 304 19.01 -15.94 -21.90
N THR A 305 18.50 -17.07 -21.39
CA THR A 305 17.81 -17.08 -20.11
C THR A 305 18.84 -17.02 -18.99
N VAL A 306 18.71 -16.01 -18.13
CA VAL A 306 19.63 -15.77 -17.00
C VAL A 306 19.05 -16.22 -15.67
N ALA A 307 17.72 -16.35 -15.57
CA ALA A 307 17.06 -16.85 -14.37
C ALA A 307 15.67 -17.43 -14.69
N HIS A 308 15.20 -18.32 -13.82
CA HIS A 308 13.81 -18.77 -13.78
C HIS A 308 13.19 -18.43 -12.43
N LEU A 309 11.88 -18.21 -12.42
CA LEU A 309 11.08 -18.13 -11.20
C LEU A 309 9.72 -18.78 -11.44
N THR A 310 9.04 -19.16 -10.38
CA THR A 310 7.64 -19.59 -10.45
C THR A 310 6.83 -18.68 -9.56
N CYS A 311 5.78 -18.07 -10.10
CA CYS A 311 4.86 -17.25 -9.32
C CYS A 311 3.42 -17.35 -9.85
N PRO A 312 2.41 -17.07 -9.03
CA PRO A 312 1.05 -16.83 -9.52
C PRO A 312 1.06 -15.65 -10.49
N LEU A 313 0.43 -15.78 -11.66
CA LEU A 313 0.31 -14.72 -12.66
C LEU A 313 -1.15 -14.60 -13.12
N ASP A 314 -1.56 -13.39 -13.51
CA ASP A 314 -2.84 -13.18 -14.18
C ASP A 314 -2.92 -14.07 -15.46
N PRO A 315 -3.93 -14.95 -15.58
CA PRO A 315 -4.09 -15.80 -16.75
C PRO A 315 -4.17 -15.01 -18.08
N GLU A 316 -4.67 -13.78 -18.06
CA GLU A 316 -4.78 -12.95 -19.26
C GLU A 316 -3.41 -12.39 -19.69
N LEU A 317 -2.51 -12.08 -18.75
CA LEU A 317 -1.12 -11.74 -19.07
C LEU A 317 -0.39 -12.92 -19.68
N ARG A 318 -0.56 -14.13 -19.12
CA ARG A 318 0.03 -15.35 -19.68
C ARG A 318 -0.43 -15.56 -21.13
N LYS A 319 -1.74 -15.49 -21.38
CA LYS A 319 -2.31 -15.64 -22.74
C LYS A 319 -1.76 -14.60 -23.70
N TRP A 320 -1.63 -13.35 -23.27
CA TRP A 320 -1.10 -12.28 -24.11
C TRP A 320 0.37 -12.51 -24.46
N CYS A 321 1.22 -12.89 -23.50
CA CYS A 321 2.63 -13.24 -23.78
C CYS A 321 2.77 -14.44 -24.72
N ALA A 322 1.83 -15.39 -24.71
CA ALA A 322 1.85 -16.55 -25.60
C ALA A 322 1.58 -16.20 -27.08
N GLN A 323 1.10 -14.99 -27.38
CA GLN A 323 0.76 -14.58 -28.75
C GLN A 323 1.98 -14.27 -29.62
N GLY A 324 3.15 -14.01 -29.03
CA GLY A 324 4.30 -13.58 -29.81
C GLY A 324 5.60 -13.54 -29.01
N PRO A 325 6.75 -13.68 -29.70
CA PRO A 325 8.01 -13.84 -28.99
C PRO A 325 8.60 -12.55 -28.40
N ASP A 326 8.04 -11.42 -28.82
CA ASP A 326 8.39 -10.03 -28.54
C ASP A 326 7.56 -9.42 -27.39
N ARG A 327 6.74 -10.24 -26.73
CA ARG A 327 5.80 -9.83 -25.67
C ARG A 327 6.34 -10.10 -24.29
N TRP A 328 6.52 -9.02 -23.52
CA TRP A 328 7.13 -9.02 -22.20
C TRP A 328 6.17 -8.51 -21.13
N ILE A 329 6.20 -9.13 -19.96
CA ILE A 329 5.45 -8.64 -18.79
C ILE A 329 6.10 -7.36 -18.27
N SER A 330 7.43 -7.35 -18.18
CA SER A 330 8.21 -6.21 -17.69
C SER A 330 9.64 -6.24 -18.23
N LEU A 331 10.29 -5.08 -18.22
CA LEU A 331 11.70 -4.89 -18.56
C LEU A 331 12.46 -4.40 -17.34
N ARG A 332 13.76 -4.71 -17.25
CA ARG A 332 14.60 -4.27 -16.13
C ARG A 332 16.09 -4.27 -16.44
N LYS A 333 16.79 -3.50 -15.61
CA LYS A 333 18.24 -3.57 -15.38
C LYS A 333 18.51 -3.80 -13.89
N GLU A 334 19.45 -4.68 -13.57
CA GLU A 334 19.86 -4.90 -12.17
C GLU A 334 20.61 -3.69 -11.59
N ASN A 335 21.38 -3.02 -12.44
CA ASN A 335 22.06 -1.77 -12.16
C ASN A 335 22.29 -1.00 -13.48
N ARG A 336 22.78 0.24 -13.40
CA ARG A 336 22.95 1.13 -14.57
C ARG A 336 23.76 0.51 -15.72
N ASN A 337 24.72 -0.36 -15.40
CA ASN A 337 25.65 -0.97 -16.35
C ASN A 337 25.29 -2.42 -16.72
N ALA A 338 24.27 -3.00 -16.09
CA ALA A 338 23.80 -4.35 -16.40
C ALA A 338 23.08 -4.37 -17.77
N PRO A 339 23.10 -5.51 -18.48
CA PRO A 339 22.32 -5.65 -19.70
C PRO A 339 20.82 -5.58 -19.38
N TRP A 340 20.03 -5.15 -20.37
CA TRP A 340 18.57 -5.20 -20.25
C TRP A 340 18.10 -6.65 -20.23
N THR A 341 17.17 -6.93 -19.33
CA THR A 341 16.47 -8.22 -19.30
C THR A 341 14.96 -8.00 -19.36
N GLY A 342 14.28 -8.89 -20.09
CA GLY A 342 12.83 -8.98 -20.11
C GLY A 342 12.33 -10.15 -19.28
N ILE A 343 11.13 -10.02 -18.72
CA ILE A 343 10.44 -11.09 -17.99
C ILE A 343 9.24 -11.53 -18.80
N ARG A 344 9.09 -12.84 -19.00
CA ARG A 344 7.93 -13.45 -19.66
C ARG A 344 7.70 -14.88 -19.15
N PRO A 345 6.51 -15.48 -19.37
CA PRO A 345 6.31 -16.90 -19.15
C PRO A 345 7.26 -17.75 -20.00
N VAL A 346 7.72 -18.87 -19.44
CA VAL A 346 8.42 -19.89 -20.21
C VAL A 346 7.47 -20.41 -21.29
N ARG A 347 8.00 -20.58 -22.50
CA ARG A 347 7.23 -21.14 -23.61
C ARG A 347 7.22 -22.66 -23.50
N ASP A 348 6.03 -23.23 -23.64
CA ASP A 348 5.83 -24.68 -23.72
C ASP A 348 6.30 -25.21 -25.07
#